data_AF-A0A940PIY5-F1
#
_entry.id   AF-A0A940PIY5-F1
#
_cell.length_a   1.000
_cell.length_b   1.000
_cell.length_c   1.000
_cell.angle_alpha   90.00
_cell.angle_beta   90.00
_cell.angle_gamma   90.00
#
_symmetry.space_group_name_H-M   'P 1'
#
loop_
_entity.id
_entity.type
_entity.pdbx_description
1 polymer ?
#
loop_
_entity_poly.entity_id
_entity_poly.type
_entity_poly.pdbx_seq_one_letter_code
_entity_poly.pdbx_strand_id
1 'polypeptide(L)'
;MSVDMYLLDSQSQAASIANICRQQKQGYEELQQAINDFALNSEVLSGAAYDSAKQFFTTVLLPLSKAGILLSEAVMEACQAFPEAYIFRVDSGDLKESDLREKIEQINRHIFELASLQERLQSILFFQEQDGVLEGSIDSQMRTNDSLMDSYVFVKKKLEEKLDHLLEFNATSPNLFAEIEELRRAVSQGVELANTSWNAANGKFIMPKSQALSWVKSVDDVWDRGPRGKKLL
;
A
#
# COMPACT_ATOMS: atom_id res chain seq x y z
N MET A 1 -4.15 17.39 -9.61
CA MET A 1 -3.58 16.75 -8.40
C MET A 1 -2.23 16.18 -8.81
N SER A 2 -1.18 16.42 -8.03
CA SER A 2 0.19 15.89 -8.24
C SER A 2 0.35 14.60 -7.45
N VAL A 3 1.08 13.62 -7.98
CA VAL A 3 1.51 12.43 -7.23
C VAL A 3 2.81 12.75 -6.51
N ASP A 4 2.79 12.68 -5.18
CA ASP A 4 3.93 12.95 -4.33
C ASP A 4 4.14 11.77 -3.35
N MET A 5 5.40 11.35 -3.19
CA MET A 5 5.80 10.33 -2.23
C MET A 5 6.86 10.87 -1.27
N TYR A 6 6.56 10.77 0.03
CA TYR A 6 7.48 11.05 1.13
C TYR A 6 7.84 9.73 1.80
N LEU A 7 9.01 9.19 1.46
CA LEU A 7 9.36 7.81 1.78
C LEU A 7 9.53 7.59 3.28
N LEU A 8 10.23 8.50 3.95
CA LEU A 8 10.46 8.38 5.39
C LEU A 8 9.14 8.46 6.18
N ASP A 9 8.24 9.35 5.77
CA ASP A 9 6.92 9.47 6.38
C ASP A 9 6.08 8.22 6.14
N SER A 10 6.10 7.67 4.93
CA SER A 10 5.42 6.40 4.62
C SER A 10 5.94 5.23 5.44
N GLN A 11 7.26 5.11 5.61
CA GLN A 11 7.89 4.08 6.46
C GLN A 11 7.50 4.26 7.94
N SER A 12 7.50 5.51 8.43
CA SER A 12 7.09 5.84 9.79
C SER A 12 5.62 5.49 10.03
N GLN A 13 4.74 5.79 9.07
CA GLN A 13 3.33 5.40 9.11
C GLN A 13 3.17 3.88 9.13
N ALA A 14 3.90 3.16 8.28
CA ALA A 14 3.89 1.69 8.26
C ALA A 14 4.32 1.10 9.60
N ALA A 15 5.39 1.63 10.22
CA ALA A 15 5.85 1.20 11.54
C ALA A 15 4.84 1.51 12.66
N SER A 16 4.21 2.68 12.63
CA SER A 16 3.16 3.07 13.58
C SER A 16 1.94 2.15 13.49
N ILE A 17 1.45 1.90 12.27
CA ILE A 17 0.32 1.01 12.00
C ILE A 17 0.66 -0.42 12.45
N ALA A 18 1.88 -0.90 12.18
CA ALA A 18 2.30 -2.22 12.64
C ALA A 18 2.23 -2.36 14.17
N ASN A 19 2.55 -1.31 14.94
CA ASN A 19 2.42 -1.34 16.39
C ASN A 19 0.95 -1.41 16.83
N ILE A 20 0.07 -0.62 16.20
CA ILE A 20 -1.38 -0.64 16.49
C ILE A 20 -1.97 -2.02 16.17
N CYS A 21 -1.67 -2.57 14.99
CA CYS A 21 -2.17 -3.87 14.56
C CYS A 21 -1.69 -5.02 15.47
N ARG A 22 -0.44 -4.96 15.97
CA ARG A 22 0.05 -5.94 16.96
C ARG A 22 -0.73 -5.89 18.26
N GLN A 23 -1.02 -4.69 18.78
CA GLN A 23 -1.82 -4.52 20.00
C GLN A 23 -3.25 -5.01 19.80
N GLN A 24 -3.88 -4.66 18.67
CA GLN A 24 -5.23 -5.13 18.34
C GLN A 24 -5.30 -6.65 18.24
N LYS A 25 -4.33 -7.25 17.53
CA LYS A 25 -4.22 -8.70 17.42
C LYS A 25 -4.07 -9.38 18.79
N GLN A 26 -3.22 -8.85 19.67
CA GLN A 26 -3.10 -9.36 21.03
C GLN A 26 -4.45 -9.30 21.78
N GLY A 27 -5.16 -8.16 21.70
CA GLY A 27 -6.47 -8.02 22.32
C GLY A 27 -7.51 -9.02 21.78
N TYR A 28 -7.48 -9.32 20.49
CA TYR A 28 -8.33 -10.36 19.91
C TYR A 28 -7.93 -11.77 20.33
N GLU A 29 -6.64 -12.07 20.47
CA GLU A 29 -6.15 -13.36 20.97
C GLU A 29 -6.57 -13.58 22.45
N GLU A 30 -6.48 -12.54 23.28
CA GLU A 30 -7.00 -12.54 24.66
C GLU A 30 -8.53 -12.72 24.70
N LEU A 31 -9.26 -12.06 23.79
CA LEU A 31 -10.71 -12.23 23.65
C LEU A 31 -11.07 -13.68 23.24
N GLN A 32 -10.33 -14.29 22.32
CA GLN A 32 -10.52 -15.69 21.94
C GLN A 32 -10.36 -16.61 23.13
N GLN A 33 -9.30 -16.41 23.92
CA GLN A 33 -9.06 -17.19 25.12
C GLN A 33 -10.21 -17.03 26.13
N ALA A 34 -10.63 -15.80 26.41
CA ALA A 34 -11.73 -15.52 27.34
C ALA A 34 -13.06 -16.15 26.87
N ILE A 35 -13.36 -16.12 25.57
CA ILE A 35 -14.54 -16.77 24.99
C ILE A 35 -14.46 -18.30 25.16
N ASN A 36 -13.30 -18.90 24.87
CA ASN A 36 -13.11 -20.34 25.03
C ASN A 36 -13.23 -20.77 26.48
N ASP A 37 -12.62 -20.04 27.42
CA ASP A 37 -12.72 -20.32 28.85
C ASP A 37 -14.17 -20.20 29.34
N PHE A 38 -14.89 -19.17 28.90
CA PHE A 38 -16.31 -18.99 29.21
C PHE A 38 -17.20 -20.11 28.64
N ALA A 39 -17.00 -20.45 27.37
CA ALA A 39 -17.88 -21.36 26.64
C ALA A 39 -17.62 -22.83 26.95
N LEU A 40 -16.35 -23.21 27.06
CA LEU A 40 -15.91 -24.61 27.15
C LEU A 40 -15.50 -25.03 28.57
N ASN A 41 -14.93 -24.13 29.38
CA ASN A 41 -14.34 -24.48 30.67
C ASN A 41 -15.23 -24.14 31.88
N SER A 42 -16.46 -23.65 31.66
CA SER A 42 -17.44 -23.37 32.70
C SER A 42 -18.52 -24.45 32.76
N GLU A 43 -18.28 -25.52 33.52
CA GLU A 43 -19.25 -26.62 33.70
C GLU A 43 -20.31 -26.34 34.78
N VAL A 44 -20.10 -25.32 35.64
CA VAL A 44 -20.89 -25.13 36.86
C VAL A 44 -22.12 -24.24 36.64
N LEU A 45 -22.06 -23.30 35.69
CA LEU A 45 -23.15 -22.35 35.42
C LEU A 45 -24.02 -22.84 34.26
N SER A 46 -25.33 -22.88 34.49
CA SER A 46 -26.33 -23.34 33.51
C SER A 46 -27.61 -22.51 33.60
N GLY A 47 -28.41 -22.53 32.55
CA GLY A 47 -29.68 -21.82 32.47
C GLY A 47 -29.85 -21.11 31.13
N ALA A 48 -31.09 -20.84 30.75
CA ALA A 48 -31.39 -20.48 29.37
C ALA A 48 -30.70 -19.19 28.88
N ALA A 49 -30.44 -18.23 29.77
CA ALA A 49 -29.64 -17.05 29.47
C ALA A 49 -28.17 -17.42 29.19
N TYR A 50 -27.58 -18.21 30.09
CA TYR A 50 -26.19 -18.65 30.03
C TYR A 50 -25.91 -19.54 28.81
N ASP A 51 -26.80 -20.50 28.56
CA ASP A 51 -26.69 -21.42 27.42
C ASP A 51 -26.78 -20.65 26.09
N SER A 52 -27.69 -19.65 26.00
CA SER A 52 -27.77 -18.79 24.82
C SER A 52 -26.53 -17.91 24.64
N ALA A 53 -25.93 -17.44 25.73
CA ALA A 53 -24.68 -16.67 25.69
C ALA A 53 -23.52 -17.51 25.16
N LYS A 54 -23.34 -18.74 25.67
CA LYS A 54 -22.32 -19.68 25.19
C LYS A 54 -22.45 -19.94 23.69
N GLN A 55 -23.67 -20.19 23.21
CA GLN A 55 -23.93 -20.40 21.79
C GLN A 55 -23.63 -19.15 20.96
N PHE A 56 -24.06 -17.97 21.41
CA PHE A 56 -23.81 -16.72 20.70
C PHE A 56 -22.32 -16.39 20.63
N PHE A 57 -21.59 -16.54 21.74
CA PHE A 57 -20.17 -16.19 21.83
C PHE A 57 -19.33 -17.09 20.92
N THR A 58 -19.63 -18.39 20.89
CA THR A 58 -18.95 -19.35 20.00
C THR A 58 -19.33 -19.18 18.53
N THR A 59 -20.58 -18.83 18.23
CA THR A 59 -21.08 -18.73 16.84
C THR A 59 -20.77 -17.38 16.19
N VAL A 60 -20.67 -16.30 16.97
CA VAL A 60 -20.54 -14.93 16.46
C VAL A 60 -19.24 -14.28 16.92
N LEU A 61 -19.01 -14.20 18.23
CA LEU A 61 -17.88 -13.42 18.77
C LEU A 61 -16.53 -14.10 18.51
N LEU A 62 -16.48 -15.44 18.54
CA LEU A 62 -15.27 -16.19 18.24
C LEU A 62 -14.86 -16.00 16.76
N PRO A 63 -15.72 -16.20 15.75
CA PRO A 63 -15.41 -15.82 14.37
C PRO A 63 -15.10 -14.33 14.19
N LEU A 64 -15.77 -13.43 14.91
CA LEU A 64 -15.50 -11.99 14.83
C LEU A 64 -14.08 -11.65 15.29
N SER A 65 -13.61 -12.29 16.36
CA SER A 65 -12.22 -12.11 16.82
C SER A 65 -11.21 -12.62 15.79
N LYS A 66 -11.48 -13.75 15.10
CA LYS A 66 -10.64 -14.22 13.99
C LYS A 66 -10.60 -13.18 12.86
N ALA A 67 -11.77 -12.65 12.48
CA ALA A 67 -11.88 -11.60 11.46
C ALA A 67 -11.07 -10.35 11.82
N GLY A 68 -11.11 -9.93 13.10
CA GLY A 68 -10.33 -8.80 13.61
C GLY A 68 -8.82 -9.03 13.54
N ILE A 69 -8.35 -10.24 13.87
CA ILE A 69 -6.94 -10.62 13.73
C ILE A 69 -6.52 -10.58 12.26
N LEU A 70 -7.28 -11.22 11.37
CA LEU A 70 -6.98 -11.24 9.93
C LEU A 70 -6.95 -9.84 9.33
N LEU A 71 -7.91 -8.98 9.70
CA LEU A 71 -7.93 -7.59 9.27
C LEU A 71 -6.68 -6.85 9.75
N SER A 72 -6.28 -7.03 11.02
CA SER A 72 -5.07 -6.41 11.58
C SER A 72 -3.81 -6.87 10.85
N GLU A 73 -3.74 -8.14 10.46
CA GLU A 73 -2.62 -8.69 9.71
C GLU A 73 -2.56 -8.18 8.28
N ALA A 74 -3.69 -8.18 7.56
CA ALA A 74 -3.77 -7.67 6.20
C ALA A 74 -3.43 -6.16 6.13
N VAL A 75 -3.91 -5.37 7.09
CA VAL A 75 -3.56 -3.94 7.19
C VAL A 75 -2.07 -3.75 7.44
N MET A 76 -1.51 -4.49 8.40
CA MET A 76 -0.08 -4.41 8.72
C MET A 76 0.80 -4.78 7.51
N GLU A 77 0.47 -5.89 6.83
CA GLU A 77 1.22 -6.38 5.67
C GLU A 77 1.14 -5.39 4.50
N ALA A 78 -0.05 -4.91 4.15
CA ALA A 78 -0.23 -3.95 3.06
C ALA A 78 0.50 -2.63 3.33
N CYS A 79 0.42 -2.12 4.56
CA CYS A 79 1.13 -0.90 4.95
C CYS A 79 2.65 -1.05 4.94
N GLN A 80 3.19 -2.25 5.25
CA GLN A 80 4.63 -2.53 5.14
C GLN A 80 5.06 -2.70 3.68
N ALA A 81 4.26 -3.41 2.88
CA ALA A 81 4.55 -3.66 1.47
C ALA A 81 4.52 -2.39 0.62
N PHE A 82 3.73 -1.38 0.99
CA PHE A 82 3.61 -0.13 0.22
C PHE A 82 4.95 0.63 0.04
N PRO A 83 5.66 1.06 1.10
CA PRO A 83 6.96 1.72 0.93
C PRO A 83 8.03 0.77 0.35
N GLU A 84 7.97 -0.53 0.61
CA GLU A 84 8.89 -1.51 0.01
C GLU A 84 8.71 -1.62 -1.51
N ALA A 85 7.45 -1.68 -1.97
CA ALA A 85 7.10 -1.71 -3.38
C ALA A 85 7.49 -0.41 -4.09
N TYR A 86 7.36 0.74 -3.42
CA TYR A 86 7.86 2.01 -3.93
C TYR A 86 9.37 1.97 -4.14
N ILE A 87 10.15 1.54 -3.14
CA ILE A 87 11.62 1.45 -3.24
C ILE A 87 12.04 0.52 -4.37
N PHE A 88 11.33 -0.60 -4.53
CA PHE A 88 11.64 -1.59 -5.55
C PHE A 88 11.32 -1.11 -6.97
N ARG A 89 10.21 -0.39 -7.16
CA ARG A 89 9.70 -0.03 -8.50
C ARG A 89 10.07 1.38 -8.93
N VAL A 90 10.23 2.32 -8.01
CA VAL A 90 10.31 3.75 -8.30
C VAL A 90 11.68 4.32 -7.93
N ASP A 91 11.95 4.53 -6.65
CA ASP A 91 13.18 5.18 -6.17
C ASP A 91 13.39 4.94 -4.66
N SER A 92 14.62 5.16 -4.18
CA SER A 92 14.96 5.07 -2.76
C SER A 92 14.80 6.38 -1.98
N GLY A 93 14.32 7.44 -2.61
CA GLY A 93 14.10 8.75 -1.99
C GLY A 93 12.72 9.33 -2.29
N ASP A 94 12.50 10.54 -1.75
CA ASP A 94 11.26 11.29 -1.97
C ASP A 94 11.16 11.74 -3.44
N LEU A 95 9.96 11.67 -3.99
CA LEU A 95 9.66 12.16 -5.34
C LEU A 95 8.38 12.98 -5.35
N LYS A 96 8.42 14.07 -6.11
CA LYS A 96 7.24 14.87 -6.43
C LYS A 96 7.10 14.92 -7.94
N GLU A 97 5.93 14.57 -8.44
CA GLU A 97 5.64 14.64 -9.88
C GLU A 97 5.91 16.04 -10.43
N SER A 98 5.52 17.09 -9.69
CA SER A 98 5.76 18.49 -10.05
C SER A 98 7.25 18.80 -10.24
N ASP A 99 8.11 18.42 -9.29
CA ASP A 99 9.56 18.63 -9.38
C ASP A 99 10.19 17.86 -10.55
N LEU A 100 9.72 16.63 -10.81
CA LEU A 100 10.20 15.83 -11.94
C LEU A 100 9.85 16.49 -13.28
N ARG A 101 8.60 16.92 -13.43
CA ARG A 101 8.13 17.62 -14.64
C ARG A 101 8.87 18.94 -14.85
N GLU A 102 9.09 19.72 -13.79
CA GLU A 102 9.84 20.96 -13.89
C GLU A 102 11.28 20.73 -14.37
N LYS A 103 11.97 19.73 -13.82
CA LYS A 103 13.34 19.38 -14.23
C LYS A 103 13.40 18.88 -15.68
N ILE A 104 12.43 18.08 -16.11
CA ILE A 104 12.32 17.63 -17.52
C ILE A 104 12.17 18.85 -18.44
N GLU A 105 11.29 19.79 -18.08
CA GLU A 105 11.09 21.02 -18.86
C GLU A 105 12.34 21.92 -18.89
N GLN A 106 13.07 22.02 -17.77
CA GLN A 106 14.36 22.71 -17.72
C GLN A 106 15.38 22.07 -18.68
N ILE A 107 15.49 20.74 -18.68
CA ILE A 107 16.41 20.03 -19.58
C ILE A 107 15.98 20.15 -21.04
N ASN A 108 14.68 20.11 -21.33
CA ASN A 108 14.17 20.35 -22.69
C ASN A 108 14.62 21.73 -23.22
N ARG A 109 14.61 22.76 -22.37
CA ARG A 109 15.14 24.08 -22.74
C ARG A 109 16.63 24.06 -23.02
N HIS A 110 17.44 23.40 -22.20
CA HIS A 110 18.89 23.27 -22.45
C HIS A 110 19.21 22.50 -23.73
N ILE A 111 18.48 21.42 -24.01
CA ILE A 111 18.57 20.68 -25.27
C ILE A 111 18.26 21.61 -26.45
N PHE A 112 17.18 22.40 -26.37
CA PHE A 112 16.82 23.34 -27.42
C PHE A 112 17.89 24.43 -27.62
N GLU A 113 18.42 24.98 -26.53
CA GLU A 113 19.50 25.98 -26.57
C GLU A 113 20.77 25.43 -27.24
N LEU A 114 21.20 24.22 -26.86
CA LEU A 114 22.36 23.56 -27.47
C LEU A 114 22.14 23.26 -28.96
N ALA A 115 20.94 22.79 -29.34
CA ALA A 115 20.61 22.54 -30.74
C ALA A 115 20.67 23.83 -31.56
N SER A 116 20.13 24.93 -31.02
CA SER A 116 20.20 26.24 -31.68
C SER A 116 21.65 26.76 -31.80
N LEU A 117 22.51 26.48 -30.80
CA LEU A 117 23.92 26.83 -30.85
C LEU A 117 24.65 25.99 -31.92
N GLN A 118 24.34 24.70 -32.01
CA GLN A 118 24.87 23.79 -33.04
C GLN A 118 24.59 24.32 -34.44
N GLU A 119 23.33 24.70 -34.72
CA GLU A 119 22.91 25.24 -36.02
C GLU A 119 23.64 26.55 -36.37
N ARG A 120 23.86 27.41 -35.37
CA ARG A 120 24.61 28.66 -35.56
C ARG A 120 26.09 28.40 -35.87
N LEU A 121 26.73 27.48 -35.15
CA LEU A 121 28.12 27.10 -35.40
C LEU A 121 28.30 26.46 -36.78
N GLN A 122 27.38 25.58 -37.18
CA GLN A 122 27.37 24.97 -38.50
C GLN A 122 27.14 26.00 -39.62
N SER A 123 26.28 27.00 -39.38
CA SER A 123 26.09 28.10 -40.32
C SER A 123 27.36 28.94 -40.49
N ILE A 124 28.08 29.23 -39.39
CA ILE A 124 29.36 29.97 -39.46
C ILE A 124 30.36 29.20 -40.31
N LEU A 125 30.54 27.90 -40.06
CA LEU A 125 31.40 27.01 -40.87
C LEU A 125 31.05 27.05 -42.36
N PHE A 126 29.76 27.05 -42.71
CA PHE A 126 29.30 27.03 -44.10
C PHE A 126 29.63 28.33 -44.86
N PHE A 127 29.58 29.49 -44.20
CA PHE A 127 29.79 30.79 -44.84
C PHE A 127 31.24 31.30 -44.79
N GLN A 128 32.16 30.52 -44.21
CA GLN A 128 33.54 30.95 -43.99
C GLN A 128 34.49 30.54 -45.12
N GLU A 129 35.37 31.46 -45.57
CA GLU A 129 36.50 31.13 -46.44
C GLU A 129 37.58 30.35 -45.65
N GLN A 130 38.31 29.43 -46.30
CA GLN A 130 39.25 28.48 -45.67
C GLN A 130 40.21 29.13 -44.64
N ASP A 131 39.84 29.10 -43.36
CA ASP A 131 40.67 29.43 -42.20
C ASP A 131 40.67 28.23 -41.24
N GLY A 132 41.67 27.37 -41.37
CA GLY A 132 41.77 26.11 -40.63
C GLY A 132 41.89 26.25 -39.11
N VAL A 133 42.27 27.43 -38.59
CA VAL A 133 42.35 27.66 -37.13
C VAL A 133 40.95 27.89 -36.54
N LEU A 134 40.10 28.63 -37.27
CA LEU A 134 38.70 28.87 -36.88
C LEU A 134 37.87 27.60 -37.04
N GLU A 135 38.08 26.83 -38.11
CA GLU A 135 37.45 25.51 -38.32
C GLU A 135 37.73 24.56 -37.15
N GLY A 136 39.00 24.37 -36.76
CA GLY A 136 39.36 23.49 -35.64
C GLY A 136 38.78 23.95 -34.28
N SER A 137 38.60 25.26 -34.09
CA SER A 137 37.99 25.82 -32.88
C SER A 137 36.49 25.57 -32.82
N ILE A 138 35.78 25.75 -33.94
CA ILE A 138 34.34 25.48 -34.05
C ILE A 138 34.07 23.99 -33.90
N ASP A 139 34.87 23.14 -34.55
CA ASP A 139 34.80 21.69 -34.42
C ASP A 139 34.95 21.23 -32.96
N SER A 140 35.87 21.85 -32.21
CA SER A 140 36.03 21.56 -30.79
C SER A 140 34.80 21.95 -29.98
N GLN A 141 34.18 23.10 -30.27
CA GLN A 141 32.96 23.55 -29.61
C GLN A 141 31.76 22.66 -29.94
N MET A 142 31.61 22.25 -31.20
CA MET A 142 30.56 21.31 -31.62
C MET A 142 30.68 19.98 -30.88
N ARG A 143 31.89 19.41 -30.78
CA ARG A 143 32.13 18.20 -29.99
C ARG A 143 31.76 18.35 -28.52
N THR A 144 32.02 19.51 -27.92
CA THR A 144 31.59 19.80 -26.54
C THR A 144 30.07 19.90 -26.43
N ASN A 145 29.41 20.57 -27.38
CA ASN A 145 27.95 20.67 -27.42
C ASN A 145 27.28 19.30 -27.59
N ASP A 146 27.79 18.44 -28.48
CA ASP A 146 27.31 17.07 -28.67
C ASP A 146 27.38 16.28 -27.36
N SER A 147 28.52 16.35 -26.66
CA SER A 147 28.69 15.67 -25.37
C SER A 147 27.72 16.16 -24.29
N LEU A 148 27.46 17.47 -24.23
CA LEU A 148 26.46 18.05 -23.32
C LEU A 148 25.04 17.65 -23.72
N MET A 149 24.74 17.63 -25.02
CA MET A 149 23.46 17.19 -25.56
C MET A 149 23.18 15.74 -25.16
N ASP A 150 24.14 14.85 -25.37
CA ASP A 150 24.03 13.44 -24.98
C ASP A 150 23.79 13.29 -23.48
N SER A 151 24.50 14.08 -22.66
CA SER A 151 24.30 14.10 -21.21
C SER A 151 22.90 14.54 -20.83
N TYR A 152 22.39 15.64 -21.42
CA TYR A 152 21.04 16.13 -21.15
C TYR A 152 19.96 15.15 -21.61
N VAL A 153 20.09 14.55 -22.79
CA VAL A 153 19.18 13.52 -23.30
C VAL A 153 19.16 12.31 -22.35
N PHE A 154 20.33 11.90 -21.84
CA PHE A 154 20.41 10.82 -20.86
C PHE A 154 19.72 11.17 -19.53
N VAL A 155 19.98 12.35 -18.97
CA VAL A 155 19.36 12.79 -17.70
C VAL A 155 17.85 12.94 -17.87
N LYS A 156 17.39 13.52 -18.99
CA LYS A 156 15.96 13.63 -19.32
C LYS A 156 15.31 12.26 -19.29
N LYS A 157 15.88 11.28 -20.00
CA LYS A 157 15.35 9.90 -20.03
C LYS A 157 15.24 9.31 -18.62
N LYS A 158 16.22 9.54 -17.75
CA LYS A 158 16.17 9.06 -16.35
C LYS A 158 15.09 9.74 -15.51
N LEU A 159 14.80 11.01 -15.74
CA LEU A 159 13.70 11.69 -15.05
C LEU A 159 12.34 11.24 -15.57
N GLU A 160 12.21 11.01 -16.88
CA GLU A 160 11.00 10.45 -17.50
C GLU A 160 10.72 9.03 -16.98
N GLU A 161 11.74 8.15 -16.94
CA GLU A 161 11.61 6.80 -16.35
C GLU A 161 11.11 6.85 -14.89
N LYS A 162 11.66 7.76 -14.06
CA LYS A 162 11.20 7.93 -12.68
C LYS A 162 9.76 8.44 -12.59
N LEU A 163 9.39 9.38 -13.45
CA LEU A 163 8.03 9.92 -13.49
C LEU A 163 7.03 8.83 -13.89
N ASP A 164 7.35 8.05 -14.92
CA ASP A 164 6.50 6.95 -15.38
C ASP A 164 6.32 5.90 -14.28
N HIS A 165 7.39 5.48 -13.63
CA HIS A 165 7.33 4.54 -12.51
C HIS A 165 6.52 5.08 -11.33
N LEU A 166 6.65 6.38 -10.99
CA LEU A 166 5.89 7.01 -9.92
C LEU A 166 4.38 6.99 -10.23
N LEU A 167 4.00 7.30 -11.47
CA LEU A 167 2.61 7.30 -11.92
C LEU A 167 2.03 5.89 -11.96
N GLU A 168 2.79 4.91 -12.45
CA GLU A 168 2.40 3.50 -12.45
C GLU A 168 2.24 2.97 -11.02
N PHE A 169 3.16 3.29 -10.12
CA PHE A 169 3.06 2.93 -8.71
C PHE A 169 1.79 3.53 -8.08
N ASN A 170 1.49 4.81 -8.33
CA ASN A 170 0.25 5.42 -7.84
C ASN A 170 -1.01 4.74 -8.39
N ALA A 171 -1.01 4.32 -9.66
CA ALA A 171 -2.14 3.63 -10.27
C ALA A 171 -2.32 2.19 -9.74
N THR A 172 -1.24 1.51 -9.37
CA THR A 172 -1.26 0.07 -9.04
C THR A 172 -1.20 -0.21 -7.53
N SER A 173 -0.66 0.70 -6.73
CA SER A 173 -0.50 0.52 -5.28
C SER A 173 -1.78 0.31 -4.47
N PRO A 174 -2.98 0.81 -4.86
CA PRO A 174 -4.22 0.46 -4.16
C PRO A 174 -4.51 -1.05 -4.12
N ASN A 175 -4.00 -1.81 -5.09
CA ASN A 175 -4.17 -3.26 -5.12
C ASN A 175 -3.50 -3.98 -3.95
N LEU A 176 -2.49 -3.36 -3.32
CA LEU A 176 -1.87 -3.88 -2.10
C LEU A 176 -2.87 -3.97 -0.94
N PHE A 177 -3.96 -3.19 -0.99
CA PHE A 177 -4.97 -3.10 0.06
C PHE A 177 -6.28 -3.81 -0.29
N ALA A 178 -6.35 -4.52 -1.43
CA ALA A 178 -7.60 -5.07 -1.96
C ALA A 178 -8.28 -6.06 -0.99
N GLU A 179 -7.50 -6.88 -0.27
CA GLU A 179 -8.01 -7.90 0.65
C GLU A 179 -8.64 -7.30 1.93
N ILE A 180 -8.24 -6.08 2.31
CA ILE A 180 -8.69 -5.42 3.55
C ILE A 180 -10.19 -5.14 3.50
N GLU A 181 -10.74 -4.82 2.33
CA GLU A 181 -12.14 -4.39 2.22
C GLU A 181 -13.11 -5.53 2.54
N GLU A 182 -12.82 -6.76 2.09
CA GLU A 182 -13.66 -7.92 2.38
C GLU A 182 -13.58 -8.30 3.87
N LEU A 183 -12.39 -8.25 4.48
CA LEU A 183 -12.21 -8.47 5.92
C LEU A 183 -12.90 -7.39 6.76
N ARG A 184 -12.82 -6.12 6.34
CA ARG A 184 -13.52 -5.00 6.98
C ARG A 184 -15.03 -5.18 6.96
N ARG A 185 -15.58 -5.66 5.84
CA ARG A 185 -17.01 -5.98 5.71
C ARG A 185 -17.41 -7.10 6.66
N ALA A 186 -16.63 -8.17 6.75
CA ALA A 186 -16.88 -9.27 7.67
C ALA A 186 -16.88 -8.82 9.15
N VAL A 187 -15.88 -8.02 9.55
CA VAL A 187 -15.82 -7.43 10.90
C VAL A 187 -17.05 -6.55 11.17
N SER A 188 -17.42 -5.69 10.21
CA SER A 188 -18.57 -4.79 10.37
C SER A 188 -19.88 -5.57 10.58
N GLN A 189 -20.10 -6.63 9.81
CA GLN A 189 -21.27 -7.50 9.96
C GLN A 189 -21.28 -8.21 11.32
N GLY A 190 -20.14 -8.74 11.78
CA GLY A 190 -20.07 -9.37 13.09
C GLY A 190 -20.29 -8.39 14.26
N VAL A 191 -19.77 -7.16 14.16
CA VAL A 191 -20.01 -6.09 15.15
C VAL A 191 -21.48 -5.70 15.20
N GLU A 192 -22.15 -5.58 14.06
CA GLU A 192 -23.59 -5.30 14.01
C GLU A 192 -24.40 -6.38 14.74
N LEU A 193 -24.12 -7.65 14.44
CA LEU A 193 -24.76 -8.78 15.12
C LEU A 193 -24.51 -8.78 16.62
N ALA A 194 -23.29 -8.46 17.06
CA ALA A 194 -22.94 -8.34 18.47
C ALA A 194 -23.76 -7.25 19.17
N ASN A 195 -23.90 -6.09 18.54
CA ASN A 195 -24.60 -4.93 19.11
C ASN A 195 -26.11 -5.14 19.27
N THR A 196 -26.73 -6.00 18.46
CA THR A 196 -28.18 -6.28 18.50
C THR A 196 -28.51 -7.65 19.11
N SER A 197 -27.57 -8.25 19.83
CA SER A 197 -27.65 -9.66 20.22
C SER A 197 -28.50 -9.95 21.46
N TRP A 198 -28.74 -8.98 22.34
CA TRP A 198 -29.44 -9.23 23.61
C TRP A 198 -30.96 -9.00 23.51
N ASN A 199 -31.76 -9.99 23.92
CA ASN A 199 -33.20 -9.84 24.07
C ASN A 199 -33.59 -9.73 25.55
N ALA A 200 -33.87 -8.51 25.99
CA ALA A 200 -34.27 -8.23 27.35
C ALA A 200 -35.63 -8.85 27.75
N ALA A 201 -36.53 -9.10 26.81
CA ALA A 201 -37.88 -9.59 27.10
C ALA A 201 -37.89 -11.06 27.53
N ASN A 202 -36.97 -11.87 27.01
CA ASN A 202 -36.85 -13.29 27.37
C ASN A 202 -35.53 -13.64 28.07
N GLY A 203 -34.64 -12.66 28.28
CA GLY A 203 -33.37 -12.81 28.97
C GLY A 203 -32.38 -13.71 28.24
N LYS A 204 -32.38 -13.70 26.90
CA LYS A 204 -31.51 -14.56 26.08
C LYS A 204 -30.81 -13.79 24.98
N PHE A 205 -29.73 -14.35 24.49
CA PHE A 205 -29.10 -13.92 23.25
C PHE A 205 -29.91 -14.39 22.04
N ILE A 206 -30.04 -13.51 21.05
CA ILE A 206 -30.68 -13.75 19.76
C ILE A 206 -29.66 -14.44 18.86
N MET A 207 -29.94 -15.68 18.49
CA MET A 207 -29.10 -16.39 17.53
C MET A 207 -29.36 -15.86 16.11
N PRO A 208 -28.31 -15.40 15.39
CA PRO A 208 -28.46 -14.97 14.01
C PRO A 208 -28.94 -16.10 13.11
N LYS A 209 -29.73 -15.78 12.10
CA LYS A 209 -30.08 -16.73 11.04
C LYS A 209 -28.83 -17.07 10.23
N SER A 210 -28.76 -18.29 9.68
CA SER A 210 -27.60 -18.78 8.92
C SER A 210 -27.18 -17.84 7.76
N GLN A 211 -28.12 -17.14 7.13
CA GLN A 211 -27.84 -16.15 6.07
C GLN A 211 -26.99 -14.98 6.56
N ALA A 212 -27.17 -14.53 7.81
CA ALA A 212 -26.40 -13.44 8.40
C ALA A 212 -24.99 -13.87 8.85
N LEU A 213 -24.68 -15.17 8.80
CA LEU A 213 -23.39 -15.75 9.16
C LEU A 213 -22.58 -16.16 7.92
N SER A 214 -22.92 -15.66 6.73
CA SER A 214 -22.16 -15.96 5.51
C SER A 214 -20.70 -15.52 5.60
N TRP A 215 -20.42 -14.41 6.30
CA TRP A 215 -19.08 -13.90 6.53
C TRP A 215 -18.21 -14.81 7.40
N VAL A 216 -18.80 -15.60 8.30
CA VAL A 216 -18.07 -16.54 9.16
C VAL A 216 -17.32 -17.56 8.31
N LYS A 217 -17.98 -18.11 7.29
CA LYS A 217 -17.35 -19.07 6.36
C LYS A 217 -16.17 -18.44 5.63
N SER A 218 -16.35 -17.22 5.11
CA SER A 218 -15.27 -16.50 4.43
C SER A 218 -14.07 -16.24 5.34
N VAL A 219 -14.31 -15.92 6.61
CA VAL A 219 -13.27 -15.72 7.63
C VAL A 219 -12.55 -17.03 7.94
N ASP A 220 -13.29 -18.12 8.16
CA ASP A 220 -12.71 -19.43 8.44
C ASP A 220 -11.87 -19.93 7.25
N ASP A 221 -12.35 -19.76 6.01
CA ASP A 221 -11.61 -20.12 4.79
C ASP A 221 -10.26 -19.38 4.68
N VAL A 222 -10.20 -18.11 5.09
CA VAL A 222 -8.94 -17.34 5.12
C VAL A 222 -8.06 -17.77 6.29
N TRP A 223 -8.66 -17.96 7.47
CA TRP A 223 -7.97 -18.39 8.69
C TRP A 223 -7.23 -19.72 8.49
N ASP A 224 -7.89 -20.68 7.87
CA ASP A 224 -7.38 -22.04 7.67
C ASP A 224 -6.26 -22.11 6.61
N ARG A 225 -6.30 -21.20 5.62
CA ARG A 225 -5.22 -21.05 4.62
C ARG A 225 -3.95 -20.43 5.19
N GLY A 226 -4.08 -19.62 6.26
CA GLY A 226 -2.97 -18.93 6.89
C GLY A 226 -2.00 -19.86 7.65
N PRO A 227 -0.82 -19.36 8.07
CA PRO A 227 0.16 -20.13 8.84
C PRO A 227 -0.37 -20.61 10.21
N ARG A 228 -1.52 -20.12 10.67
CA ARG A 228 -2.21 -20.57 11.89
C ARG A 228 -3.11 -21.79 11.69
N GLY A 229 -3.77 -21.94 10.54
CA GLY A 229 -4.62 -23.10 10.23
C GLY A 229 -3.84 -24.42 10.15
N LYS A 230 -2.56 -24.35 9.76
CA LYS A 230 -1.66 -25.51 9.64
C LYS A 230 -1.11 -26.04 10.97
N LYS A 231 -1.36 -25.39 12.10
CA LYS A 231 -0.88 -25.85 13.43
C LYS A 231 -1.88 -26.72 14.20
N LEU A 232 -3.05 -26.99 13.63
CA LEU A 232 -4.13 -27.76 14.27
C LEU A 232 -4.45 -29.09 13.55
N LEU A 233 -3.57 -29.55 12.65
CA LEU A 233 -3.55 -30.90 12.09
C LEU A 233 -2.20 -31.56 12.43
#